data_AF-A0AAD0UG93-F1
#
_entry.id   AF-A0AAD0UG93-F1
#
_cell.length_a   1.000
_cell.length_b   1.000
_cell.length_c   1.000
_cell.angle_alpha   90.00
_cell.angle_beta   90.00
_cell.angle_gamma   90.00
#
_symmetry.space_group_name_H-M   'P 1'
#
loop_
_entity.id
_entity.type
_entity.pdbx_description
1 polymer ?
#
loop_
_entity_poly.entity_id
_entity_poly.type
_entity_poly.pdbx_seq_one_letter_code
_entity_poly.pdbx_strand_id
1 'polypeptide(L)'
;MCGTGGNDQDGTDDKIELKVFNDQGTLLARRYFSVNWYAGRSFHPPLAYEDDFVRYIDVTENSRFEKRLNIPPTKWDWIRARLSLF
;
A
#
# COMPACT_ATOMS: atom_id res chain seq x y z
N MET A 1 2.57 24.76 -5.86
CA MET A 1 3.32 23.81 -6.70
C MET A 1 4.66 23.59 -6.01
N CYS A 2 4.88 22.41 -5.46
CA CYS A 2 6.08 22.07 -4.70
C CYS A 2 6.64 20.78 -5.32
N GLY A 3 7.75 20.93 -6.03
CA GLY A 3 8.55 19.86 -6.61
C GLY A 3 9.95 20.43 -6.71
N THR A 4 10.75 20.21 -5.67
CA THR A 4 12.13 20.68 -5.61
C THR A 4 12.99 19.70 -6.36
N GLY A 5 13.26 20.01 -7.63
CA GLY A 5 14.13 19.23 -8.48
C GLY A 5 15.47 18.94 -7.81
N GLY A 6 15.79 17.66 -7.72
CA GLY A 6 17.04 17.17 -7.17
C GLY A 6 17.07 15.65 -7.19
N ASN A 7 17.30 15.05 -8.37
CA ASN A 7 17.52 13.62 -8.58
C ASN A 7 16.70 12.69 -7.64
N ASP A 8 15.39 12.93 -7.62
CA ASP A 8 14.40 12.47 -6.64
C ASP A 8 13.96 11.00 -6.90
N GLN A 9 14.89 10.16 -7.38
CA GLN A 9 14.58 8.86 -8.00
C GLN A 9 13.87 7.87 -7.06
N ASP A 10 13.98 8.05 -5.75
CA ASP A 10 13.51 7.10 -4.74
C ASP A 10 12.47 7.67 -3.76
N GLY A 11 12.04 8.94 -3.91
CA GLY A 11 11.18 9.57 -2.90
C GLY A 11 11.76 9.49 -1.48
N THR A 12 13.09 9.39 -1.37
CA THR A 12 13.84 9.02 -0.17
C THR A 12 13.66 10.00 0.98
N ASP A 13 13.28 11.23 0.66
CA ASP A 13 13.08 12.32 1.62
C ASP A 13 11.60 12.61 1.93
N ASP A 14 10.66 11.96 1.24
CA ASP A 14 9.23 12.10 1.51
C ASP A 14 8.79 11.09 2.58
N LYS A 15 8.27 11.61 3.69
CA LYS A 15 7.73 10.78 4.78
C LYS A 15 6.22 10.85 4.76
N ILE A 16 5.58 9.85 4.14
CA ILE A 16 4.12 9.71 4.23
C ILE A 16 3.77 8.99 5.53
N GLU A 17 2.82 9.57 6.24
CA GLU A 17 2.39 9.09 7.55
C GLU A 17 0.86 8.97 7.64
N LEU A 18 0.38 7.79 8.00
CA LEU A 18 -1.01 7.57 8.41
C LEU A 18 -1.09 7.55 9.94
N LYS A 19 -1.87 8.47 10.49
CA LYS A 19 -2.25 8.51 11.91
C LYS A 19 -3.75 8.21 12.05
N VAL A 20 -4.10 7.32 12.97
CA VAL A 20 -5.49 7.03 13.35
C VAL A 20 -5.71 7.56 14.75
N PHE A 21 -6.74 8.37 14.95
CA PHE A 21 -7.12 8.92 16.24
C PHE A 21 -8.50 8.41 16.66
N ASN A 22 -8.77 8.37 17.97
CA ASN A 22 -10.13 8.22 18.47
C ASN A 22 -10.90 9.55 18.44
N ASP A 23 -12.16 9.51 18.84
CA ASP A 23 -13.07 10.65 18.97
C ASP A 23 -12.59 11.72 19.95
N GLN A 24 -11.79 11.33 20.94
CA GLN A 24 -11.16 12.22 21.92
C GLN A 24 -9.80 12.78 21.45
N GLY A 25 -9.34 12.45 20.24
CA GLY A 25 -8.06 12.90 19.69
C GLY A 25 -6.83 12.13 20.17
N THR A 26 -7.02 10.99 20.83
CA THR A 26 -5.93 10.07 21.23
C THR A 26 -5.42 9.30 20.03
N LEU A 27 -4.09 9.27 19.83
CA LEU A 27 -3.46 8.50 18.76
C LEU A 27 -3.58 6.99 19.04
N LEU A 28 -4.27 6.28 18.16
CA LEU A 28 -4.49 4.83 18.24
C LEU A 28 -3.50 4.02 17.39
N ALA A 29 -3.09 4.55 16.24
CA ALA A 29 -2.14 3.88 15.35
C ALA A 29 -1.34 4.88 14.52
N ARG A 30 -0.10 4.52 14.21
CA ARG A 30 0.83 5.29 13.37
C ARG A 30 1.54 4.35 12.41
N ARG A 31 1.52 4.65 11.11
CA ARG A 31 2.26 3.88 10.10
C ARG A 31 2.94 4.82 9.10
N TYR A 32 4.19 4.50 8.79
CA TYR A 32 4.99 5.19 7.77
C TYR A 32 4.99 4.40 6.47
N PHE A 33 5.02 5.12 5.35
CA PHE A 33 5.11 4.54 4.01
C PHE A 33 6.28 5.18 3.24
N SER A 34 7.03 4.34 2.53
CA SER A 34 7.95 4.77 1.49
C SER A 34 7.20 4.80 0.16
N VAL A 35 7.37 5.87 -0.63
CA VAL A 35 6.73 6.01 -1.93
C VAL A 35 7.80 6.14 -3.01
N ASN A 36 7.77 5.24 -3.98
CA ASN A 36 8.55 5.39 -5.20
C ASN A 36 7.73 6.20 -6.21
N TRP A 37 8.12 7.47 -6.41
CA TRP A 37 7.42 8.39 -7.31
C TRP A 37 7.72 8.17 -8.80
N TYR A 38 8.85 7.55 -9.15
CA TYR A 38 9.28 7.32 -10.54
C TYR A 38 8.65 6.07 -11.17
N ALA A 39 8.24 5.12 -10.34
CA ALA A 39 7.45 3.95 -10.75
C ALA A 39 6.19 4.33 -11.55
N GLY A 40 5.64 5.53 -11.35
CA GLY A 40 4.44 6.00 -12.05
C GLY A 40 3.27 5.03 -11.93
N ARG A 41 2.19 5.29 -12.69
CA ARG A 41 1.07 4.32 -12.80
C ARG A 41 1.49 2.97 -13.38
N SER A 42 2.63 2.91 -14.06
CA SER A 42 3.07 1.73 -14.82
C SER A 42 3.70 0.64 -13.96
N PHE A 43 4.36 0.99 -12.85
CA PHE A 43 4.95 0.01 -11.92
C PHE A 43 4.14 -0.17 -10.63
N HIS A 44 3.27 0.80 -10.28
CA HIS A 44 2.33 0.70 -9.16
C HIS A 44 0.91 1.05 -9.62
N PRO A 45 0.27 0.20 -10.45
CA PRO A 45 -1.12 0.40 -10.81
C PRO A 45 -2.00 0.50 -9.55
N PRO A 46 -2.99 1.40 -9.53
CA PRO A 46 -3.90 1.54 -8.39
C PRO A 46 -4.70 0.25 -8.18
N LEU A 47 -5.29 0.10 -6.99
CA LEU A 47 -6.26 -0.96 -6.72
C LEU A 47 -7.35 -0.92 -7.80
N ALA A 48 -7.57 -2.05 -8.46
CA ALA A 48 -8.65 -2.20 -9.43
C ALA A 48 -9.75 -3.05 -8.80
N TYR A 49 -10.95 -2.48 -8.76
CA TYR A 49 -12.14 -3.14 -8.24
C TYR A 49 -12.87 -3.82 -9.40
N GLU A 50 -13.22 -5.08 -9.21
CA GLU A 50 -14.13 -5.86 -10.04
C GLU A 50 -15.33 -6.28 -9.19
N ASP A 51 -16.34 -6.89 -9.82
CA ASP A 51 -17.61 -7.24 -9.16
C ASP A 51 -17.41 -8.12 -7.91
N ASP A 52 -16.49 -9.08 -7.95
CA ASP A 52 -16.27 -10.09 -6.91
C ASP A 52 -14.84 -10.13 -6.36
N PHE A 53 -13.93 -9.25 -6.81
CA PHE A 53 -12.57 -9.18 -6.27
C PHE A 53 -11.90 -7.82 -6.47
N VAL A 54 -10.85 -7.58 -5.67
CA VAL A 54 -9.89 -6.48 -5.84
C VAL A 54 -8.59 -7.03 -6.42
N ARG A 55 -8.04 -6.38 -7.44
CA ARG A 55 -6.67 -6.59 -7.91
C ARG A 55 -5.72 -5.60 -7.25
N TYR A 56 -4.59 -6.10 -6.78
CA TYR A 56 -3.54 -5.31 -6.17
C TYR A 56 -2.15 -5.82 -6.56
N ILE A 57 -1.13 -4.99 -6.37
CA ILE A 57 0.27 -5.35 -6.59
C ILE A 57 0.95 -5.60 -5.26
N ASP A 58 1.62 -6.75 -5.15
CA ASP A 58 2.44 -7.15 -4.02
C ASP A 58 3.88 -7.41 -4.48
N VAL A 59 4.79 -6.52 -4.08
CA VAL A 59 6.22 -6.60 -4.45
C VAL A 59 7.05 -7.39 -3.45
N THR A 60 6.43 -8.01 -2.44
CA THR A 60 7.15 -8.84 -1.46
C THR A 60 7.52 -10.22 -2.01
N GLU A 61 6.81 -10.71 -3.03
CA GLU A 61 7.08 -12.01 -3.64
C GLU A 61 7.89 -11.88 -4.94
N ASN A 62 8.92 -12.73 -5.11
CA ASN A 62 9.80 -12.74 -6.29
C ASN A 62 9.11 -13.20 -7.59
N SER A 63 7.87 -13.71 -7.51
CA SER A 63 7.13 -14.19 -8.68
C SER A 63 5.65 -13.87 -8.53
N ARG A 64 5.09 -13.16 -9.53
CA ARG A 64 3.69 -12.70 -9.61
C ARG A 64 3.35 -11.59 -8.62
N PHE A 65 3.65 -10.38 -9.05
CA PHE A 65 3.29 -9.15 -8.35
C PHE A 65 1.78 -8.90 -8.35
N GLU A 66 1.04 -9.34 -9.37
CA GLU A 66 -0.41 -9.15 -9.42
C GLU A 66 -1.14 -10.21 -8.56
N LYS A 67 -1.93 -9.72 -7.60
CA LYS A 67 -2.70 -10.50 -6.64
C LYS A 67 -4.18 -10.18 -6.74
N ARG A 68 -5.02 -11.14 -6.32
CA ARG A 68 -6.49 -11.00 -6.27
C ARG A 68 -6.98 -11.29 -4.85
N LEU A 69 -7.87 -10.44 -4.36
CA LEU A 69 -8.57 -10.60 -3.09
C LEU A 69 -10.08 -10.63 -3.34
N ASN A 70 -10.74 -11.73 -3.03
CA ASN A 70 -12.18 -11.86 -3.21
C ASN A 70 -12.96 -10.90 -2.30
N ILE A 71 -14.11 -10.42 -2.78
CA ILE A 71 -15.09 -9.64 -2.03
C ILE A 71 -16.39 -10.46 -1.92
N PRO A 72 -16.86 -10.80 -0.69
CA PRO A 72 -16.21 -10.56 0.58
C PRO A 72 -14.98 -11.48 0.77
N PRO A 73 -13.95 -11.04 1.53
CA PRO A 73 -12.80 -11.89 1.84
C PRO A 73 -13.24 -13.13 2.61
N THR A 74 -12.61 -14.26 2.31
CA THR A 74 -12.85 -15.52 3.01
C THR A 74 -12.19 -15.53 4.40
N LYS A 75 -12.60 -16.47 5.26
CA LYS A 75 -11.93 -16.66 6.57
C LYS A 75 -10.42 -16.91 6.43
N TRP A 76 -9.99 -17.58 5.37
CA TRP A 76 -8.58 -17.85 5.10
C TRP A 76 -7.81 -16.59 4.71
N ASP A 77 -8.42 -15.69 3.96
CA ASP A 77 -7.81 -14.40 3.59
C ASP A 77 -7.49 -13.57 4.85
N TRP A 78 -8.39 -13.58 5.83
CA TRP A 78 -8.18 -12.92 7.13
C TRP A 78 -7.08 -13.54 7.98
N ILE A 79 -6.89 -14.86 7.90
CA ILE A 79 -5.80 -15.54 8.63
C ILE A 79 -4.45 -15.17 7.99
N ARG A 80 -4.35 -15.22 6.65
CA ARG A 80 -3.12 -14.90 5.93
C ARG A 80 -2.70 -13.44 6.11
N ALA A 81 -3.65 -12.51 6.10
CA ALA A 81 -3.36 -11.08 6.31
C ALA A 81 -2.72 -10.77 7.68
N ARG A 82 -2.79 -11.68 8.64
CA ARG A 82 -2.20 -11.55 9.98
C ARG A 82 -0.85 -12.25 10.12
N LEU A 83 -0.44 -13.04 9.14
CA LEU A 83 0.89 -13.62 9.08
C LEU A 83 1.82 -12.59 8.44
N SER A 84 2.93 -12.30 9.13
CA SER A 84 3.95 -11.39 8.60
C SER A 84 4.53 -11.98 7.32
N LEU A 85 4.55 -11.19 6.26
CA LEU A 85 5.28 -11.47 5.04
C LEU A 85 6.77 -11.24 5.37
N PHE A 86 7.43 -12.28 5.86
CA PHE A 86 8.88 -12.30 6.09
C PHE A 86 9.63 -12.65 4.81
#